data_AF-A0A728LKK7-F1
#
_entry.id   AF-A0A728LKK7-F1
#
_cell.length_a   1.000
_cell.length_b   1.000
_cell.length_c   1.000
_cell.angle_alpha   90.00
_cell.angle_beta   90.00
_cell.angle_gamma   90.00
#
_symmetry.space_group_name_H-M   'P 1'
#
loop_
_entity.id
_entity.type
_entity.pdbx_description
1 polymer ?
#
loop_
_entity_poly.entity_id
_entity_poly.type
_entity_poly.pdbx_seq_one_letter_code
_entity_poly.pdbx_strand_id
1 'polypeptide(L)'
;MEKKLGLSALTALVLSSMLGAGVFSLPQNMAAVASPAALLIGWAITGVGILLLAFAMLILTRIRSELDGGIFTYAREGFGELIGFCSAWGYWLCAVIANVSYLVIVFSALSFFTDTPALRLFGDGNTWQAIVGASVLLWIVHFLILRGVQTAASINLVATLAKLLPLGAFIVLAIMMFKLDTFTLDFTGVELGIPVWEQVKNTMLITLWVFIGVEGAVVVSARAKNKRDVGRATLLAVLAALGIYLLVTLLSLGVLARPELAEMRNPSMAGLMVKMMGPWGEIIIAAGLIVSVCGAYLSWTIMAAEVPFLAAAYKSFPGIFARQNAQGAPSASLWLTNICVQICLVLIWLTGSDYNTLLTIASEMILVPYFLVGAFLLKIATRPLHRAVGIGACIYGLWLLYASGPMHLLLSVVLYAPGLLVFLYARRTHKHNNVLNRQEVVLIGLLLVAAVPATWMLVG
;
A
#
# COMPACT_ATOMS: atom_id res chain seq x y z
N MET A 1 21.21 16.32 -16.66
CA MET A 1 21.05 14.94 -17.18
C MET A 1 20.50 14.07 -16.06
N GLU A 2 19.23 13.65 -16.16
CA GLU A 2 18.69 12.67 -15.20
C GLU A 2 19.48 11.36 -15.30
N LYS A 3 20.12 10.93 -14.20
CA LYS A 3 20.78 9.63 -14.14
C LYS A 3 19.70 8.55 -14.19
N LYS A 4 19.59 7.83 -15.30
CA LYS A 4 18.68 6.68 -15.43
C LYS A 4 18.99 5.61 -14.38
N LEU A 5 17.95 4.99 -13.82
CA LEU A 5 18.06 4.03 -12.74
C LEU A 5 18.49 2.63 -13.24
N GLY A 6 19.54 2.05 -12.66
CA GLY A 6 19.97 0.67 -12.93
C GLY A 6 19.17 -0.36 -12.13
N LEU A 7 19.39 -1.67 -12.40
CA LEU A 7 18.69 -2.78 -11.73
C LEU A 7 18.71 -2.68 -10.20
N SER A 8 19.89 -2.50 -9.60
CA SER A 8 20.04 -2.42 -8.14
C SER A 8 19.29 -1.23 -7.53
N ALA A 9 19.34 -0.07 -8.19
CA ALA A 9 18.61 1.13 -7.75
C ALA A 9 17.09 0.94 -7.88
N LEU A 10 16.61 0.29 -8.95
CA LEU A 10 15.21 -0.06 -9.11
C LEU A 10 14.75 -1.08 -8.05
N THR A 11 15.56 -2.12 -7.78
CA THR A 11 15.25 -3.10 -6.73
C THR A 11 15.18 -2.44 -5.37
N ALA A 12 16.15 -1.58 -5.02
CA ALA A 12 16.15 -0.85 -3.76
C ALA A 12 14.95 0.11 -3.65
N LEU A 13 14.56 0.76 -4.74
CA LEU A 13 13.39 1.63 -4.78
C LEU A 13 12.10 0.85 -4.51
N VAL A 14 11.89 -0.29 -5.18
CA VAL A 14 10.71 -1.15 -4.97
C VAL A 14 10.71 -1.80 -3.59
N LEU A 15 11.87 -2.24 -3.12
CA LEU A 15 12.00 -2.80 -1.78
C LEU A 15 11.67 -1.72 -0.73
N SER A 16 12.17 -0.50 -0.90
CA SER A 16 11.89 0.61 0.01
C SER A 16 10.41 1.02 0.00
N SER A 17 9.73 0.95 -1.16
CA SER A 17 8.30 1.27 -1.26
C SER A 17 7.41 0.24 -0.57
N MET A 18 7.75 -1.05 -0.64
CA MET A 18 7.06 -2.11 0.09
C MET A 18 7.37 -2.06 1.59
N LEU A 19 8.65 -1.92 1.97
CA LEU A 19 9.11 -1.78 3.36
C LEU A 19 8.77 -0.39 3.94
N GLY A 20 7.48 -0.04 3.96
CA GLY A 20 6.97 1.17 4.57
C GLY A 20 6.73 0.99 6.06
N ALA A 21 5.65 1.59 6.54
CA ALA A 21 5.23 1.48 7.93
C ALA A 21 4.66 0.10 8.32
N GLY A 22 4.14 -0.66 7.33
CA GLY A 22 3.50 -1.95 7.51
C GLY A 22 4.33 -2.99 8.26
N VAL A 23 5.64 -3.06 7.96
CA VAL A 23 6.54 -4.07 8.54
C VAL A 23 6.68 -3.96 10.07
N PHE A 24 6.58 -2.75 10.62
CA PHE A 24 6.78 -2.51 12.05
C PHE A 24 5.55 -2.86 12.90
N SER A 25 4.36 -2.85 12.29
CA SER A 25 3.09 -3.25 12.92
C SER A 25 2.70 -4.69 12.60
N LEU A 26 3.44 -5.34 11.69
CA LEU A 26 3.09 -6.64 11.13
C LEU A 26 2.95 -7.74 12.19
N PRO A 27 3.80 -7.84 13.23
CA PRO A 27 3.65 -8.86 14.27
C PRO A 27 2.29 -8.82 14.96
N GLN A 28 1.86 -7.66 15.46
CA GLN A 28 0.58 -7.55 16.16
C GLN A 28 -0.60 -7.66 15.21
N ASN A 29 -0.57 -7.01 14.04
CA ASN A 29 -1.67 -7.07 13.09
C ASN A 29 -1.99 -8.51 12.68
N MET A 30 -0.95 -9.32 12.43
CA MET A 30 -1.12 -10.74 12.09
C MET A 30 -1.58 -11.57 13.30
N ALA A 31 -0.98 -11.35 14.47
CA ALA A 31 -1.37 -12.04 15.70
C ALA A 31 -2.79 -11.69 16.15
N ALA A 32 -3.33 -10.51 15.82
CA ALA A 32 -4.67 -10.11 16.21
C ALA A 32 -5.75 -10.99 15.56
N VAL A 33 -5.51 -11.51 14.36
CA VAL A 33 -6.55 -12.16 13.55
C VAL A 33 -6.31 -13.63 13.25
N ALA A 34 -5.10 -14.15 13.55
CA ALA A 34 -4.73 -15.49 13.14
C ALA A 34 -3.69 -16.16 14.05
N SER A 35 -3.83 -17.48 14.17
CA SER A 35 -2.89 -18.39 14.82
C SER A 35 -1.65 -18.67 13.98
N PRO A 36 -0.58 -19.24 14.56
CA PRO A 36 0.63 -19.61 13.83
C PRO A 36 0.37 -20.48 12.59
N ALA A 37 -0.53 -21.48 12.68
CA ALA A 37 -0.89 -22.32 11.52
C ALA A 37 -1.56 -21.50 10.41
N ALA A 38 -2.52 -20.64 10.77
CA ALA A 38 -3.19 -19.78 9.83
C ALA A 38 -2.23 -18.76 9.19
N LEU A 39 -1.24 -18.24 9.94
CA LEU A 39 -0.22 -17.33 9.38
C LEU A 39 0.66 -18.02 8.36
N LEU A 40 1.10 -19.26 8.61
CA LEU A 40 1.90 -20.02 7.65
C LEU A 40 1.15 -20.24 6.33
N ILE A 41 -0.13 -20.61 6.42
CA ILE A 41 -0.99 -20.82 5.25
C ILE A 41 -1.25 -19.48 4.54
N GLY A 42 -1.59 -18.43 5.30
CA GLY A 42 -1.85 -17.09 4.76
C GLY A 42 -0.64 -16.54 4.01
N TRP A 43 0.56 -16.63 4.59
CA TRP A 43 1.78 -16.23 3.91
C TRP A 43 2.12 -17.09 2.71
N ALA A 44 1.82 -18.39 2.72
CA ALA A 44 2.02 -19.24 1.55
C ALA A 44 1.11 -18.78 0.38
N ILE A 45 -0.17 -18.54 0.66
CA ILE A 45 -1.14 -18.05 -0.34
C ILE A 45 -0.71 -16.68 -0.88
N THR A 46 -0.43 -15.72 0.02
CA THR A 46 -0.02 -14.37 -0.39
C THR A 46 1.33 -14.38 -1.09
N GLY A 47 2.30 -15.15 -0.62
CA GLY A 47 3.63 -15.27 -1.23
C GLY A 47 3.54 -15.80 -2.67
N VAL A 48 2.80 -16.88 -2.89
CA VAL A 48 2.56 -17.41 -4.24
C VAL A 48 1.79 -16.39 -5.09
N GLY A 49 0.73 -15.81 -4.55
CA GLY A 49 -0.12 -14.85 -5.24
C GLY A 49 0.61 -13.58 -5.69
N ILE A 50 1.39 -12.97 -4.80
CA ILE A 50 2.14 -11.75 -5.10
C ILE A 50 3.31 -12.04 -6.06
N LEU A 51 3.93 -13.22 -5.97
CA LEU A 51 4.93 -13.64 -6.96
C LEU A 51 4.30 -13.80 -8.35
N LEU A 52 3.12 -14.41 -8.45
CA LEU A 52 2.37 -14.50 -9.72
C LEU A 52 2.04 -13.11 -10.28
N LEU A 53 1.63 -12.17 -9.43
CA LEU A 53 1.39 -10.78 -9.82
C LEU A 53 2.69 -10.09 -10.29
N ALA A 54 3.80 -10.27 -9.58
CA ALA A 54 5.10 -9.74 -9.95
C ALA A 54 5.60 -10.33 -11.27
N PHE A 55 5.42 -11.63 -11.49
CA PHE A 55 5.67 -12.27 -12.77
C PHE A 55 4.77 -11.72 -13.87
N ALA A 56 3.50 -11.43 -13.56
CA ALA A 56 2.60 -10.82 -14.53
C ALA A 56 3.11 -9.45 -14.99
N MET A 57 3.50 -8.58 -14.05
CA MET A 57 4.14 -7.29 -14.36
C MET A 57 5.45 -7.47 -15.15
N LEU A 58 6.28 -8.45 -14.78
CA LEU A 58 7.53 -8.75 -15.48
C LEU A 58 7.28 -9.18 -16.94
N ILE A 59 6.27 -10.00 -17.18
CA ILE A 59 5.92 -10.45 -18.53
C ILE A 59 5.33 -9.30 -19.34
N LEU A 60 4.43 -8.51 -18.75
CA LEU A 60 3.81 -7.36 -19.41
C LEU A 60 4.84 -6.30 -19.80
N THR A 61 5.79 -5.98 -18.93
CA THR A 61 6.87 -5.03 -19.25
C THR A 61 7.77 -5.48 -20.41
N ARG A 62 7.77 -6.78 -20.75
CA ARG A 62 8.49 -7.33 -21.91
C ARG A 62 7.67 -7.37 -23.18
N ILE A 63 6.38 -7.73 -23.09
CA ILE A 63 5.50 -7.89 -24.26
C ILE A 63 4.90 -6.55 -24.69
N ARG A 64 4.67 -5.65 -23.74
CA ARG A 64 4.04 -4.34 -23.89
C ARG A 64 4.96 -3.25 -23.35
N SER A 65 6.18 -3.20 -23.89
CA SER A 65 7.22 -2.27 -23.44
C SER A 65 6.93 -0.80 -23.75
N GLU A 66 5.99 -0.55 -24.65
CA GLU A 66 5.46 0.74 -25.08
C GLU A 66 4.43 1.34 -24.11
N LEU A 67 3.85 0.52 -23.23
CA LEU A 67 2.88 0.98 -22.24
C LEU A 67 3.64 1.55 -21.03
N ASP A 68 3.78 2.87 -21.03
CA ASP A 68 4.32 3.63 -19.89
C ASP A 68 3.20 4.01 -18.90
N GLY A 69 3.57 4.36 -17.66
CA GLY A 69 2.64 4.96 -16.70
C GLY A 69 2.03 4.02 -15.64
N GLY A 70 2.52 2.79 -15.47
CA GLY A 70 2.11 1.95 -14.34
C GLY A 70 0.93 1.02 -14.62
N ILE A 71 0.36 0.45 -13.54
CA ILE A 71 -0.61 -0.65 -13.61
C ILE A 71 -1.96 -0.27 -14.25
N PHE A 72 -2.35 1.00 -14.21
CA PHE A 72 -3.62 1.46 -14.78
C PHE A 72 -3.57 1.57 -16.32
N THR A 73 -2.40 1.75 -16.92
CA THR A 73 -2.26 1.74 -18.39
C THR A 73 -2.61 0.35 -18.95
N TYR A 74 -2.22 -0.73 -18.25
CA TYR A 74 -2.62 -2.10 -18.62
C TYR A 74 -4.14 -2.30 -18.54
N ALA A 75 -4.78 -1.77 -17.51
CA ALA A 75 -6.23 -1.82 -17.38
C ALA A 75 -6.93 -1.07 -18.53
N ARG A 76 -6.44 0.11 -18.88
CA ARG A 76 -6.99 0.90 -19.99
C ARG A 76 -6.86 0.19 -21.32
N GLU A 77 -5.66 -0.28 -21.66
CA GLU A 77 -5.38 -0.97 -22.93
C GLU A 77 -6.19 -2.28 -23.03
N GLY A 78 -6.34 -2.98 -21.90
CA GLY A 78 -7.08 -4.23 -21.83
C GLY A 78 -8.59 -4.07 -21.91
N PHE A 79 -9.16 -3.05 -21.26
CA PHE A 79 -10.59 -3.05 -20.91
C PHE A 79 -11.30 -1.71 -21.18
N GLY A 80 -10.62 -0.74 -21.80
CA GLY A 80 -11.20 0.54 -22.18
C GLY A 80 -11.04 1.64 -21.13
N GLU A 81 -11.54 2.83 -21.44
CA GLU A 81 -11.26 4.05 -20.67
C GLU A 81 -11.85 4.06 -19.28
N LEU A 82 -13.09 3.60 -19.10
CA LEU A 82 -13.75 3.57 -17.79
C LEU A 82 -13.01 2.63 -16.82
N ILE A 83 -12.65 1.42 -17.26
CA ILE A 83 -11.94 0.46 -16.41
C ILE A 83 -10.50 0.94 -16.12
N GLY A 84 -9.84 1.54 -17.12
CA GLY A 84 -8.57 2.23 -16.92
C GLY A 84 -8.67 3.36 -15.88
N PHE A 85 -9.73 4.17 -15.94
CA PHE A 85 -10.00 5.22 -14.95
C PHE A 85 -10.24 4.64 -13.56
N CYS A 86 -11.08 3.61 -13.40
CA CYS A 86 -11.30 2.97 -12.11
C CYS A 86 -9.98 2.43 -11.54
N SER A 87 -9.13 1.82 -12.36
CA SER A 87 -7.81 1.37 -11.93
C SER A 87 -6.93 2.54 -11.46
N ALA A 88 -6.90 3.66 -12.20
CA ALA A 88 -6.16 4.85 -11.80
C ALA A 88 -6.71 5.49 -10.51
N TRP A 89 -8.03 5.56 -10.38
CA TRP A 89 -8.73 6.13 -9.22
C TRP A 89 -8.50 5.30 -7.95
N GLY A 90 -8.67 3.98 -8.04
CA GLY A 90 -8.39 3.06 -6.94
C GLY A 90 -6.94 3.11 -6.50
N TYR A 91 -6.00 3.09 -7.47
CA TYR A 91 -4.59 3.24 -7.15
C TYR A 91 -4.25 4.58 -6.50
N TRP A 92 -4.80 5.68 -7.01
CA TRP A 92 -4.58 7.01 -6.44
C TRP A 92 -5.16 7.16 -5.04
N LEU A 93 -6.40 6.69 -4.79
CA LEU A 93 -6.99 6.68 -3.45
C LEU A 93 -6.19 5.81 -2.48
N CYS A 94 -5.76 4.62 -2.91
CA CYS A 94 -4.84 3.80 -2.12
C CYS A 94 -3.60 4.59 -1.72
N ALA A 95 -2.98 5.32 -2.66
CA ALA A 95 -1.79 6.11 -2.39
C ALA A 95 -2.07 7.31 -1.45
N VAL A 96 -3.23 7.95 -1.57
CA VAL A 96 -3.69 8.99 -0.62
C VAL A 96 -3.78 8.41 0.79
N ILE A 97 -4.50 7.30 0.96
CA ILE A 97 -4.70 6.67 2.27
C ILE A 97 -3.38 6.14 2.85
N ALA A 98 -2.49 5.61 2.00
CA ALA A 98 -1.17 5.17 2.44
C ALA A 98 -0.29 6.33 2.94
N ASN A 99 -0.36 7.49 2.28
CA ASN A 99 0.32 8.70 2.76
C ASN A 99 -0.24 9.17 4.11
N VAL A 100 -1.56 9.05 4.31
CA VAL A 100 -2.19 9.34 5.61
C VAL A 100 -1.70 8.37 6.69
N SER A 101 -1.63 7.07 6.39
CA SER A 101 -1.19 6.06 7.38
C SER A 101 0.27 6.24 7.79
N TYR A 102 1.13 6.69 6.89
CA TYR A 102 2.51 7.06 7.20
C TYR A 102 2.60 8.25 8.15
N LEU A 103 1.77 9.27 7.98
CA LEU A 103 1.73 10.39 8.90
C LEU A 103 1.22 9.95 10.28
N VAL A 104 0.12 9.20 10.34
CA VAL A 104 -0.45 8.69 11.60
C VAL A 104 0.55 7.83 12.36
N ILE A 105 1.22 6.87 11.71
CA ILE A 105 2.13 5.97 12.41
C ILE A 105 3.43 6.64 12.87
N VAL A 106 3.89 7.71 12.20
CA VAL A 106 5.00 8.53 12.69
C VAL A 106 4.64 9.16 14.03
N PHE A 107 3.43 9.74 14.15
CA PHE A 107 2.98 10.33 15.41
C PHE A 107 2.60 9.27 16.45
N SER A 108 2.12 8.10 16.05
CA SER A 108 1.96 6.95 16.95
C SER A 108 3.30 6.51 17.53
N ALA A 109 4.36 6.44 16.71
CA ALA A 109 5.70 6.11 17.20
C ALA A 109 6.29 7.20 18.09
N LEU A 110 6.06 8.48 17.78
CA LEU A 110 6.48 9.60 18.64
C LEU A 110 5.79 9.58 20.01
N SER A 111 4.56 9.07 20.08
CA SER A 111 3.82 8.94 21.33
C SER A 111 4.55 8.11 22.38
N PHE A 112 5.42 7.17 21.98
CA PHE A 112 6.24 6.39 22.92
C PHE A 112 7.21 7.25 23.74
N PHE A 113 7.59 8.42 23.25
CA PHE A 113 8.48 9.35 23.95
C PHE A 113 7.74 10.47 24.68
N THR A 114 6.49 10.74 24.30
CA THR A 114 5.73 11.90 24.81
C THR A 114 4.57 11.52 25.72
N ASP A 115 3.92 10.39 25.45
CA ASP A 115 2.72 10.00 26.17
C ASP A 115 3.10 9.31 27.48
N THR A 116 2.34 9.62 28.53
CA THR A 116 2.45 9.01 29.85
C THR A 116 1.06 8.63 30.32
N PRO A 117 0.90 7.79 31.37
CA PRO A 117 -0.43 7.48 31.91
C PRO A 117 -1.28 8.70 32.28
N ALA A 118 -0.65 9.84 32.57
CA ALA A 118 -1.33 11.09 32.90
C ALA A 118 -1.58 12.02 31.69
N LEU A 119 -0.93 11.79 30.55
CA LEU A 119 -1.00 12.66 29.38
C LEU A 119 -0.94 11.85 28.08
N ARG A 120 -2.04 11.85 27.32
CA ARG A 120 -2.10 11.33 25.95
C ARG A 120 -1.94 12.48 24.97
N LEU A 121 -0.70 12.76 24.55
CA LEU A 121 -0.40 13.87 23.64
C LEU A 121 -0.63 13.47 22.19
N PHE A 122 -0.01 12.39 21.72
CA PHE A 122 -0.14 11.93 20.35
C PHE A 122 -1.07 10.74 20.20
N GLY A 123 -1.22 9.90 21.24
CA GLY A 123 -2.01 8.69 21.19
C GLY A 123 -1.59 7.81 20.01
N ASP A 124 -2.52 7.11 19.39
CA ASP A 124 -2.27 6.23 18.24
C ASP A 124 -2.08 7.00 16.93
N GLY A 125 -1.60 8.24 17.02
CA GLY A 125 -1.46 9.19 15.91
C GLY A 125 -2.77 9.86 15.49
N ASN A 126 -3.82 9.74 16.30
CA ASN A 126 -5.19 10.19 15.99
C ASN A 126 -5.70 11.35 16.86
N THR A 127 -4.86 11.87 17.76
CA THR A 127 -5.18 13.06 18.57
C THR A 127 -5.11 14.34 17.73
N TRP A 128 -5.73 15.43 18.19
CA TRP A 128 -5.68 16.70 17.47
C TRP A 128 -4.24 17.24 17.36
N GLN A 129 -3.40 17.02 18.38
CA GLN A 129 -1.99 17.40 18.37
C GLN A 129 -1.21 16.59 17.32
N ALA A 130 -1.46 15.27 17.23
CA ALA A 130 -0.88 14.43 16.20
C ALA A 130 -1.31 14.91 14.80
N ILE A 131 -2.58 15.27 14.60
CA ILE A 131 -3.06 15.78 13.31
C ILE A 131 -2.42 17.13 12.96
N VAL A 132 -2.23 18.04 13.91
CA VAL A 132 -1.53 19.30 13.67
C VAL A 132 -0.09 19.03 13.24
N GLY A 133 0.64 18.16 13.95
CA GLY A 133 2.00 17.78 13.60
C GLY A 133 2.09 17.10 12.22
N ALA A 134 1.18 16.16 11.95
CA ALA A 134 1.07 15.49 10.66
C ALA A 134 0.79 16.47 9.51
N SER A 135 -0.08 17.45 9.75
CA SER A 135 -0.39 18.51 8.78
C SER A 135 0.83 19.38 8.49
N VAL A 136 1.60 19.77 9.53
CA VAL A 136 2.85 20.52 9.33
C VAL A 136 3.83 19.72 8.46
N LEU A 137 4.03 18.44 8.76
CA LEU A 137 4.90 17.56 7.97
C LEU A 137 4.41 17.41 6.51
N LEU A 138 3.11 17.22 6.32
CA LEU A 138 2.46 17.16 5.00
C LEU A 138 2.77 18.39 4.15
N TRP A 139 2.58 19.59 4.70
CA TRP A 139 2.79 20.83 3.97
C TRP A 139 4.26 21.15 3.74
N ILE A 140 5.15 20.79 4.68
CA ILE A 140 6.60 20.87 4.45
C ILE A 140 6.98 20.02 3.24
N VAL A 141 6.57 18.75 3.20
CA VAL A 141 6.86 17.85 2.07
C VAL A 141 6.23 18.35 0.78
N HIS A 142 4.99 18.85 0.84
CA HIS A 142 4.31 19.47 -0.30
C HIS A 142 5.15 20.57 -0.96
N PHE A 143 5.61 21.55 -0.18
CA PHE A 143 6.38 22.68 -0.71
C PHE A 143 7.78 22.29 -1.16
N LEU A 144 8.40 21.28 -0.53
CA LEU A 144 9.66 20.71 -1.00
C LEU A 144 9.50 20.10 -2.41
N ILE A 145 8.46 19.30 -2.63
CA ILE A 145 8.20 18.70 -3.96
C ILE A 145 7.92 19.80 -5.00
N LEU A 146 7.12 20.82 -4.65
CA LEU A 146 6.87 21.95 -5.56
C LEU A 146 8.15 22.71 -5.94
N ARG A 147 9.14 22.79 -5.05
CA ARG A 147 10.45 23.39 -5.35
C ARG A 147 11.34 22.54 -6.25
N GLY A 148 10.85 21.39 -6.72
CA GLY A 148 11.62 20.49 -7.58
C GLY A 148 12.56 19.56 -6.81
N VAL A 149 12.35 19.38 -5.49
CA VAL A 149 13.04 18.35 -4.71
C VAL A 149 12.45 16.98 -5.08
N GLN A 150 12.71 16.53 -6.31
CA GLN A 150 12.22 15.25 -6.86
C GLN A 150 13.14 14.09 -6.43
N THR A 151 13.46 14.04 -5.14
CA THR A 151 14.36 13.09 -4.46
C THR A 151 15.83 13.14 -4.89
N ALA A 152 16.70 13.61 -3.98
CA ALA A 152 18.08 13.19 -3.98
C ALA A 152 18.11 11.69 -3.63
N ALA A 153 18.74 10.86 -4.46
CA ALA A 153 18.92 9.44 -4.19
C ALA A 153 19.50 9.16 -2.79
N SER A 154 20.22 10.13 -2.21
CA SER A 154 20.74 10.10 -0.84
C SER A 154 19.65 10.01 0.24
N ILE A 155 18.53 10.75 0.13
CA ILE A 155 17.46 10.72 1.15
C ILE A 155 16.81 9.34 1.20
N ASN A 156 16.47 8.77 0.03
CA ASN A 156 15.88 7.44 -0.03
C ASN A 156 16.89 6.35 0.39
N LEU A 157 18.18 6.51 0.07
CA LEU A 157 19.22 5.58 0.53
C LEU A 157 19.37 5.60 2.05
N VAL A 158 19.41 6.79 2.66
CA VAL A 158 19.45 6.94 4.12
C VAL A 158 18.20 6.34 4.76
N ALA A 159 17.01 6.62 4.23
CA ALA A 159 15.76 6.05 4.73
C ALA A 159 15.72 4.51 4.59
N THR A 160 16.30 3.96 3.52
CA THR A 160 16.41 2.52 3.31
C THR A 160 17.38 1.88 4.31
N LEU A 161 18.54 2.49 4.56
CA LEU A 161 19.46 2.00 5.59
C LEU A 161 18.87 2.12 7.00
N ALA A 162 18.16 3.22 7.27
CA ALA A 162 17.51 3.49 8.56
C ALA A 162 16.43 2.46 8.92
N LYS A 163 15.80 1.81 7.93
CA LYS A 163 14.87 0.69 8.19
C LYS A 163 15.54 -0.67 8.21
N LEU A 164 16.52 -0.92 7.33
CA LEU A 164 17.15 -2.24 7.25
C LEU A 164 17.97 -2.61 8.49
N LEU A 165 18.62 -1.62 9.11
CA LEU A 165 19.43 -1.86 10.33
C LEU A 165 18.57 -2.32 11.53
N PRO A 166 17.52 -1.58 11.95
CA PRO A 166 16.63 -2.04 13.02
C PRO A 166 15.92 -3.35 12.69
N LEU A 167 15.49 -3.56 11.44
CA LEU A 167 14.85 -4.81 11.01
C LEU A 167 15.80 -6.00 11.10
N GLY A 168 17.05 -5.84 10.64
CA GLY A 168 18.07 -6.87 10.75
C GLY A 168 18.39 -7.22 12.20
N ALA A 169 18.56 -6.20 13.05
CA ALA A 169 18.78 -6.39 14.49
C ALA A 169 17.60 -7.12 15.14
N PHE A 170 16.36 -6.73 14.81
CA PHE A 170 15.16 -7.39 15.29
C PHE A 170 15.13 -8.87 14.91
N ILE A 171 15.39 -9.20 13.64
CA ILE A 171 15.39 -10.59 13.15
C ILE A 171 16.44 -11.43 13.89
N VAL A 172 17.67 -10.91 14.04
CA VAL A 172 18.76 -11.64 14.72
C VAL A 172 18.40 -11.93 16.18
N LEU A 173 17.88 -10.94 16.89
CA LEU A 173 17.48 -11.12 18.30
C LEU A 173 16.27 -12.03 18.44
N ALA A 174 15.30 -11.92 17.53
CA ALA A 174 14.13 -12.78 17.54
C ALA A 174 14.51 -14.24 17.27
N ILE A 175 15.50 -14.52 16.40
CA ILE A 175 16.08 -15.87 16.21
C ILE A 175 16.73 -16.36 17.51
N MET A 176 17.55 -15.53 18.16
CA MET A 176 18.23 -15.91 19.40
C MET A 176 17.27 -16.19 20.56
N MET A 177 16.15 -15.48 20.60
CA MET A 177 15.14 -15.56 21.67
C MET A 177 13.97 -16.48 21.30
N PHE A 178 14.00 -17.12 20.13
CA PHE A 178 12.91 -17.95 19.63
C PHE A 178 12.72 -19.19 20.50
N LYS A 179 11.49 -19.41 20.96
CA LYS A 179 11.09 -20.61 21.70
C LYS A 179 10.02 -21.36 20.93
N LEU A 180 10.32 -22.62 20.60
CA LEU A 180 9.40 -23.47 19.85
C LEU A 180 8.09 -23.69 20.62
N ASP A 181 8.17 -23.90 21.94
CA ASP A 181 7.01 -24.11 22.79
C ASP A 181 6.04 -22.92 22.74
N THR A 182 6.57 -21.68 22.74
CA THR A 182 5.79 -20.45 22.60
C THR A 182 5.18 -20.33 21.20
N PHE A 183 5.94 -20.66 20.16
CA PHE A 183 5.45 -20.63 18.77
C PHE A 183 4.33 -21.65 18.52
N THR A 184 4.39 -22.82 19.15
CA THR A 184 3.38 -23.89 19.00
C THR A 184 2.20 -23.74 19.96
N LEU A 185 2.22 -22.74 20.85
CA LEU A 185 1.12 -22.47 21.75
C LEU A 185 -0.12 -22.06 20.94
N ASP A 186 -1.24 -22.73 21.20
CA ASP A 186 -2.49 -22.58 20.45
C ASP A 186 -2.27 -22.53 18.92
N PHE A 187 -1.48 -23.48 18.40
CA PHE A 187 -0.99 -23.47 17.02
C PHE A 187 -2.12 -23.30 15.98
N THR A 188 -3.30 -23.86 16.24
CA THR A 188 -4.48 -23.78 15.36
C THR A 188 -5.45 -22.66 15.72
N GLY A 189 -5.25 -21.94 16.82
CA GLY A 189 -6.09 -20.79 17.19
C GLY A 189 -7.45 -21.19 17.74
N VAL A 190 -7.53 -22.21 18.60
CA VAL A 190 -8.79 -22.59 19.26
C VAL A 190 -9.32 -21.43 20.09
N GLU A 191 -8.45 -20.63 20.71
CA GLU A 191 -8.85 -19.47 21.51
C GLU A 191 -9.45 -18.33 20.68
N LEU A 192 -9.18 -18.27 19.37
CA LEU A 192 -9.80 -17.29 18.47
C LEU A 192 -11.30 -17.55 18.26
N GLY A 193 -11.80 -18.76 18.57
CA GLY A 193 -13.20 -19.11 18.41
C GLY A 193 -13.69 -19.18 16.95
N ILE A 194 -12.78 -19.06 15.98
CA ILE A 194 -13.07 -19.12 14.53
C ILE A 194 -12.17 -20.14 13.83
N PRO A 195 -12.67 -20.82 12.78
CA PRO A 195 -11.90 -21.85 12.08
C PRO A 195 -10.68 -21.28 11.34
N VAL A 196 -9.65 -22.10 11.16
CA VAL A 196 -8.37 -21.72 10.52
C VAL A 196 -8.57 -21.07 9.14
N TRP A 197 -9.53 -21.54 8.34
CA TRP A 197 -9.77 -20.95 7.01
C TRP A 197 -10.22 -19.48 7.10
N GLU A 198 -10.99 -19.13 8.14
CA GLU A 198 -11.45 -17.77 8.36
C GLU A 198 -10.32 -16.88 8.90
N GLN A 199 -9.46 -17.43 9.76
CA GLN A 199 -8.24 -16.77 10.20
C GLN A 199 -7.33 -16.44 8.99
N VAL A 200 -7.12 -17.41 8.09
CA VAL A 200 -6.37 -17.21 6.84
C VAL A 200 -6.97 -16.07 6.03
N LYS A 201 -8.30 -16.08 5.82
CA LYS A 201 -9.03 -15.01 5.13
C LYS A 201 -8.75 -13.63 5.76
N ASN A 202 -8.79 -13.53 7.09
CA ASN A 202 -8.59 -12.27 7.81
C ASN A 202 -7.16 -11.71 7.68
N THR A 203 -6.14 -12.56 7.43
CA THR A 203 -4.77 -12.09 7.18
C THR A 203 -4.58 -11.43 5.82
N MET A 204 -5.48 -11.66 4.86
CA MET A 204 -5.23 -11.32 3.44
C MET A 204 -5.09 -9.82 3.16
N LEU A 205 -5.87 -8.97 3.83
CA LEU A 205 -5.75 -7.52 3.65
C LEU A 205 -4.49 -6.96 4.30
N ILE A 206 -4.00 -7.60 5.36
CA ILE A 206 -2.77 -7.22 6.06
C ILE A 206 -1.55 -7.62 5.22
N THR A 207 -1.55 -8.84 4.69
CA THR A 207 -0.46 -9.30 3.82
C THR A 207 -0.44 -8.53 2.50
N LEU A 208 -1.60 -8.19 1.93
CA LEU A 208 -1.69 -7.33 0.77
C LEU A 208 -1.10 -5.95 1.04
N TRP A 209 -1.50 -5.31 2.14
CA TRP A 209 -1.02 -3.97 2.54
C TRP A 209 0.49 -3.85 2.50
N VAL A 210 1.22 -4.81 3.07
CA VAL A 210 2.69 -4.74 3.13
C VAL A 210 3.39 -4.97 1.79
N PHE A 211 2.66 -5.46 0.78
CA PHE A 211 3.17 -5.59 -0.59
C PHE A 211 2.74 -4.45 -1.51
N ILE A 212 1.90 -3.52 -1.04
CA ILE A 212 1.57 -2.32 -1.80
C ILE A 212 2.86 -1.54 -2.07
N GLY A 213 3.06 -1.13 -3.33
CA GLY A 213 4.31 -0.55 -3.81
C GLY A 213 5.15 -1.50 -4.65
N VAL A 214 4.74 -2.77 -4.83
CA VAL A 214 5.37 -3.72 -5.77
C VAL A 214 5.40 -3.18 -7.21
N GLU A 215 4.41 -2.38 -7.57
CA GLU A 215 4.28 -1.70 -8.86
C GLU A 215 5.23 -0.51 -9.03
N GLY A 216 5.95 -0.09 -7.97
CA GLY A 216 6.79 1.11 -7.97
C GLY A 216 7.76 1.19 -9.15
N ALA A 217 8.43 0.08 -9.50
CA ALA A 217 9.33 0.05 -10.66
C ALA A 217 8.60 0.20 -12.00
N VAL A 218 7.36 -0.29 -12.10
CA VAL A 218 6.53 -0.14 -13.31
C VAL A 218 6.08 1.31 -13.46
N VAL A 219 5.70 1.96 -12.36
CA VAL A 219 5.32 3.38 -12.33
C VAL A 219 6.49 4.28 -12.76
N VAL A 220 7.72 4.01 -12.28
CA VAL A 220 8.91 4.79 -12.66
C VAL A 220 9.68 4.22 -13.86
N SER A 221 9.07 3.31 -14.61
CA SER A 221 9.73 2.59 -15.72
C SER A 221 10.28 3.50 -16.81
N ALA A 222 9.67 4.68 -17.03
CA ALA A 222 10.16 5.71 -17.94
C ALA A 222 11.57 6.23 -17.57
N ARG A 223 11.95 6.16 -16.28
CA ARG A 223 13.24 6.61 -15.74
C ARG A 223 14.28 5.49 -15.62
N ALA A 224 13.95 4.26 -16.04
CA ALA A 224 14.84 3.11 -16.00
C ALA A 224 15.93 3.19 -17.09
N LYS A 225 17.14 2.71 -16.78
CA LYS A 225 18.24 2.58 -17.75
C LYS A 225 17.90 1.54 -18.81
N ASN A 226 17.39 0.39 -18.38
CA ASN A 226 16.87 -0.66 -19.25
C ASN A 226 15.47 -1.08 -18.79
N LYS A 227 14.46 -1.01 -19.68
CA LYS A 227 13.09 -1.46 -19.36
C LYS A 227 13.02 -2.95 -18.96
N ARG A 228 13.96 -3.77 -19.44
CA ARG A 228 14.06 -5.20 -19.07
C ARG A 228 14.42 -5.44 -17.60
N ASP A 229 15.03 -4.44 -16.95
CA ASP A 229 15.44 -4.54 -15.55
C ASP A 229 14.27 -4.26 -14.59
N VAL A 230 13.21 -3.58 -15.06
CA VAL A 230 12.02 -3.24 -14.25
C VAL A 230 11.38 -4.50 -13.65
N GLY A 231 11.02 -5.48 -14.48
CA GLY A 231 10.39 -6.71 -13.99
C GLY A 231 11.31 -7.53 -13.09
N ARG A 232 12.61 -7.59 -13.41
CA ARG A 232 13.61 -8.29 -12.57
C ARG A 232 13.76 -7.61 -11.21
N ALA A 233 13.79 -6.28 -11.19
CA ALA A 233 13.87 -5.49 -9.98
C ALA A 233 12.67 -5.76 -9.06
N THR A 234 11.46 -5.76 -9.62
CA THR A 234 10.23 -6.11 -8.90
C THR A 234 10.32 -7.50 -8.28
N LEU A 235 10.72 -8.52 -9.04
CA LEU A 235 10.80 -9.89 -8.52
C LEU A 235 11.80 -10.04 -7.38
N LEU A 236 13.00 -9.46 -7.52
CA LEU A 236 14.03 -9.49 -6.47
C LEU A 236 13.56 -8.76 -5.21
N ALA A 237 12.90 -7.61 -5.37
CA ALA A 237 12.36 -6.85 -4.25
C ALA A 237 11.25 -7.63 -3.53
N VAL A 238 10.36 -8.29 -4.26
CA VAL A 238 9.26 -9.11 -3.69
C VAL A 238 9.82 -10.27 -2.89
N LEU A 239 10.83 -10.99 -3.41
CA LEU A 239 11.47 -12.09 -2.69
C LEU A 239 12.15 -11.61 -1.40
N ALA A 240 12.85 -10.49 -1.46
CA ALA A 240 13.50 -9.91 -0.29
C ALA A 240 12.47 -9.44 0.76
N ALA A 241 11.42 -8.74 0.34
CA ALA A 241 10.35 -8.28 1.24
C ALA A 241 9.60 -9.47 1.85
N LEU A 242 9.23 -10.48 1.05
CA LEU A 242 8.56 -11.69 1.54
C LEU A 242 9.39 -12.39 2.61
N GLY A 243 10.71 -12.53 2.40
CA GLY A 243 11.62 -13.09 3.39
C GLY A 243 11.63 -12.28 4.69
N ILE A 244 11.75 -10.96 4.61
CA ILE A 244 11.71 -10.08 5.79
C ILE A 244 10.38 -10.20 6.53
N TYR A 245 9.26 -10.17 5.82
CA TYR A 245 7.92 -10.23 6.43
C TYR A 245 7.65 -11.57 7.10
N LEU A 246 8.03 -12.68 6.46
CA LEU A 246 7.96 -14.01 7.05
C LEU A 246 8.79 -14.10 8.33
N LEU A 247 10.04 -13.64 8.29
CA LEU A 247 10.92 -13.68 9.45
C LEU A 247 10.39 -12.83 10.59
N VAL A 248 10.04 -11.57 10.32
CA VAL A 248 9.52 -10.65 11.34
C VAL A 248 8.25 -11.21 11.98
N THR A 249 7.32 -11.75 11.20
CA THR A 249 6.04 -12.24 11.76
C THR A 249 6.18 -13.55 12.49
N LEU A 250 6.78 -14.57 11.87
CA LEU A 250 6.84 -15.91 12.43
C LEU A 250 7.79 -15.99 13.62
N LEU A 251 8.92 -15.27 13.59
CA LEU A 251 9.83 -15.24 14.75
C LEU A 251 9.19 -14.53 15.94
N SER A 252 8.39 -13.49 15.71
CA SER A 252 7.68 -12.77 16.79
C SER A 252 6.78 -13.69 17.61
N LEU A 253 6.13 -14.67 16.97
CA LEU A 253 5.29 -15.66 17.65
C LEU A 253 6.09 -16.66 18.50
N GLY A 254 7.38 -16.83 18.24
CA GLY A 254 8.27 -17.62 19.12
C GLY A 254 8.93 -16.79 20.22
N VAL A 255 8.90 -15.45 20.13
CA VAL A 255 9.36 -14.54 21.18
C VAL A 255 8.27 -14.29 22.21
N LEU A 256 7.02 -14.13 21.74
CA LEU A 256 5.86 -13.83 22.58
C LEU A 256 4.63 -14.61 22.11
N ALA A 257 3.83 -15.08 23.06
CA ALA A 257 2.60 -15.79 22.77
C ALA A 257 1.62 -14.93 21.96
N ARG A 258 0.86 -15.57 21.06
CA ARG A 258 -0.09 -14.90 20.15
C ARG A 258 -1.11 -13.99 20.86
N PRO A 259 -1.73 -14.37 22.00
CA PRO A 259 -2.66 -13.49 22.71
C PRO A 259 -1.99 -12.21 23.22
N GLU A 260 -0.82 -12.32 23.85
CA GLU A 260 -0.06 -11.15 24.33
C GLU A 260 0.42 -10.27 23.17
N LEU A 261 0.86 -10.88 22.06
CA LEU A 261 1.28 -10.14 20.87
C LEU A 261 0.11 -9.39 20.21
N ALA A 262 -1.09 -9.96 20.24
CA ALA A 262 -2.30 -9.35 19.68
C ALA A 262 -2.74 -8.08 20.43
N GLU A 263 -2.43 -7.98 21.73
CA GLU A 263 -2.75 -6.83 22.57
C GLU A 263 -1.70 -5.71 22.52
N MET A 264 -0.58 -5.94 21.83
CA MET A 264 0.46 -4.92 21.73
C MET A 264 0.00 -3.68 20.97
N ARG A 265 0.47 -2.52 21.42
CA ARG A 265 0.24 -1.26 20.74
C ARG A 265 1.10 -1.16 19.48
N ASN A 266 0.52 -0.60 18.40
CA ASN A 266 1.26 -0.36 17.17
C ASN A 266 2.13 0.90 17.23
N PRO A 267 3.37 0.86 16.70
CA PRO A 267 4.02 -0.26 16.00
C PRO A 267 4.56 -1.34 16.97
N SER A 268 4.04 -2.56 16.85
CA SER A 268 4.29 -3.65 17.82
C SER A 268 5.74 -4.12 17.89
N MET A 269 6.51 -3.93 16.81
CA MET A 269 7.93 -4.25 16.79
C MET A 269 8.71 -3.49 17.87
N ALA A 270 8.29 -2.27 18.24
CA ALA A 270 8.93 -1.51 19.31
C ALA A 270 8.76 -2.22 20.66
N GLY A 271 7.53 -2.62 21.00
CA GLY A 271 7.23 -3.36 22.22
C GLY A 271 7.92 -4.73 22.28
N LEU A 272 7.95 -5.46 21.16
CA LEU A 272 8.71 -6.72 21.06
C LEU A 272 10.22 -6.50 21.24
N MET A 273 10.78 -5.43 20.67
CA MET A 273 12.19 -5.12 20.84
C MET A 273 12.52 -4.81 22.31
N VAL A 274 11.60 -4.17 23.04
CA VAL A 274 11.75 -3.98 24.50
C VAL A 274 11.80 -5.32 25.24
N LYS A 275 10.97 -6.30 24.85
CA LYS A 275 11.02 -7.65 25.44
C LYS A 275 12.34 -8.38 25.17
N MET A 276 13.02 -8.08 24.07
CA MET A 276 14.28 -8.75 23.67
C MET A 276 15.54 -8.07 24.20
N MET A 277 15.60 -6.73 24.27
CA MET A 277 16.81 -5.98 24.64
C MET A 277 16.61 -4.91 25.73
N GLY A 278 15.42 -4.83 26.32
CA GLY A 278 15.07 -3.79 27.29
C GLY A 278 14.72 -2.44 26.67
N PRO A 279 14.65 -1.35 27.47
CA PRO A 279 14.07 -0.06 27.06
C PRO A 279 14.69 0.57 25.81
N TRP A 280 15.96 0.29 25.52
CA TRP A 280 16.63 0.76 24.30
C TRP A 280 15.96 0.27 23.00
N GLY A 281 15.26 -0.87 23.06
CA GLY A 281 14.56 -1.44 21.91
C GLY A 281 13.48 -0.52 21.34
N GLU A 282 12.75 0.18 22.21
CA GLU A 282 11.72 1.14 21.81
C GLU A 282 12.34 2.32 21.06
N ILE A 283 13.44 2.87 21.59
CA ILE A 283 14.17 4.01 20.99
C ILE A 283 14.67 3.64 19.58
N ILE A 284 15.30 2.47 19.44
CA ILE A 284 15.88 2.01 18.17
C ILE A 284 14.80 1.83 17.10
N ILE A 285 13.69 1.16 17.45
CA ILE A 285 12.62 0.90 16.49
C ILE A 285 11.87 2.19 16.16
N ALA A 286 11.49 3.00 17.15
CA ALA A 286 10.73 4.22 16.90
C ALA A 286 11.55 5.24 16.09
N ALA A 287 12.83 5.45 16.42
CA ALA A 287 13.70 6.34 15.63
C ALA A 287 13.91 5.81 14.19
N GLY A 288 14.18 4.51 14.05
CA GLY A 288 14.33 3.86 12.74
C GLY A 288 13.08 3.95 11.88
N LEU A 289 11.91 3.74 12.49
CA LEU A 289 10.60 3.89 11.85
C LEU A 289 10.36 5.32 11.41
N ILE A 290 10.57 6.32 12.28
CA ILE A 290 10.32 7.73 11.94
C ILE A 290 11.15 8.15 10.73
N VAL A 291 12.46 7.84 10.72
CA VAL A 291 13.33 8.17 9.58
C VAL A 291 12.92 7.42 8.31
N SER A 292 12.62 6.12 8.45
CA SER A 292 12.16 5.25 7.36
C SER A 292 10.88 5.75 6.70
N VAL A 293 9.86 6.01 7.52
CA VAL A 293 8.51 6.36 7.09
C VAL A 293 8.48 7.77 6.53
N CYS A 294 9.23 8.73 7.09
CA CYS A 294 9.37 10.07 6.50
C CYS A 294 9.99 10.02 5.09
N GLY A 295 11.02 9.18 4.89
CA GLY A 295 11.61 8.99 3.56
C GLY A 295 10.68 8.29 2.57
N ALA A 296 9.95 7.27 3.03
CA ALA A 296 8.92 6.60 2.24
C ALA A 296 7.78 7.55 1.88
N TYR A 297 7.33 8.37 2.82
CA TYR A 297 6.26 9.36 2.66
C TYR A 297 6.56 10.39 1.58
N LEU A 298 7.79 10.93 1.53
CA LEU A 298 8.21 11.80 0.43
C LEU A 298 8.08 11.09 -0.93
N SER A 299 8.58 9.86 -1.03
CA SER A 299 8.61 9.09 -2.27
C SER A 299 7.20 8.71 -2.74
N TRP A 300 6.35 8.28 -1.82
CA TRP A 300 4.95 7.94 -2.07
C TRP A 300 4.09 9.16 -2.39
N THR A 301 4.38 10.33 -1.82
CA THR A 301 3.71 11.58 -2.19
C THR A 301 4.00 11.95 -3.64
N ILE A 302 5.25 11.77 -4.10
CA ILE A 302 5.62 11.98 -5.51
C ILE A 302 4.86 10.98 -6.40
N MET A 303 4.89 9.69 -6.08
CA MET A 303 4.19 8.66 -6.86
C MET A 303 2.67 8.92 -6.91
N ALA A 304 2.05 9.27 -5.79
CA ALA A 304 0.64 9.60 -5.72
C ALA A 304 0.28 10.81 -6.59
N ALA A 305 1.16 11.81 -6.69
CA ALA A 305 0.95 12.97 -7.56
C ALA A 305 1.13 12.63 -9.05
N GLU A 306 1.92 11.61 -9.41
CA GLU A 306 2.08 11.19 -10.81
C GLU A 306 0.82 10.51 -11.37
N VAL A 307 0.01 9.86 -10.54
CA VAL A 307 -1.14 9.07 -11.03
C VAL A 307 -2.22 9.95 -11.69
N PRO A 308 -2.80 10.99 -11.05
CA PRO A 308 -3.75 11.85 -11.74
C PRO A 308 -3.12 12.67 -12.85
N PHE A 309 -1.84 13.04 -12.73
CA PHE A 309 -1.10 13.72 -13.79
C PHE A 309 -1.03 12.89 -15.08
N LEU A 310 -0.58 11.63 -14.98
CA LEU A 310 -0.53 10.70 -16.11
C LEU A 310 -1.93 10.37 -16.62
N ALA A 311 -2.89 10.11 -15.73
CA ALA A 311 -4.26 9.85 -16.13
C ALA A 311 -4.90 11.05 -16.88
N ALA A 312 -4.51 12.28 -16.54
CA ALA A 312 -4.95 13.48 -17.23
C ALA A 312 -4.26 13.64 -18.60
N ALA A 313 -2.96 13.33 -18.70
CA ALA A 313 -2.24 13.28 -19.97
C ALA A 313 -2.88 12.26 -20.93
N TYR A 314 -3.39 11.16 -20.37
CA TYR A 314 -4.13 10.13 -21.08
C TYR A 314 -5.61 10.45 -21.33
N LYS A 315 -6.09 11.65 -20.98
CA LYS A 315 -7.49 12.14 -21.13
C LYS A 315 -8.54 11.39 -20.31
N SER A 316 -8.13 10.62 -19.32
CA SER A 316 -9.04 9.94 -18.37
C SER A 316 -9.37 10.81 -17.16
N PHE A 317 -8.54 11.80 -16.83
CA PHE A 317 -8.79 12.81 -15.80
C PHE A 317 -9.01 14.22 -16.39
N PRO A 318 -9.56 15.16 -15.60
CA PRO A 318 -9.69 16.55 -16.02
C PRO A 318 -8.34 17.15 -16.42
N GLY A 319 -8.30 17.87 -17.55
CA GLY A 319 -7.05 18.36 -18.14
C GLY A 319 -6.25 19.33 -17.24
N ILE A 320 -6.86 19.90 -16.20
CA ILE A 320 -6.17 20.76 -15.22
C ILE A 320 -5.05 20.01 -14.47
N PHE A 321 -5.21 18.70 -14.25
CA PHE A 321 -4.24 17.89 -13.50
C PHE A 321 -3.00 17.51 -14.32
N ALA A 322 -3.02 17.73 -15.63
CA ALA A 322 -1.85 17.61 -16.50
C ALA A 322 -0.88 18.81 -16.40
N ARG A 323 -1.14 19.78 -15.52
CA ARG A 323 -0.27 20.96 -15.33
C ARG A 323 0.93 20.64 -14.44
N GLN A 324 2.10 21.03 -14.91
CA GLN A 324 3.34 21.07 -14.13
C GLN A 324 3.73 22.52 -13.80
N ASN A 325 4.50 22.71 -12.74
CA ASN A 325 5.10 24.00 -12.42
C ASN A 325 6.44 24.21 -13.17
N ALA A 326 7.07 25.37 -12.95
CA ALA A 326 8.36 25.71 -13.57
C ALA A 326 9.51 24.74 -13.23
N GLN A 327 9.38 23.96 -12.15
CA GLN A 327 10.36 22.96 -11.72
C GLN A 327 10.03 21.55 -12.21
N GLY A 328 9.03 21.40 -13.09
CA GLY A 328 8.62 20.10 -13.63
C GLY A 328 7.85 19.21 -12.65
N ALA A 329 7.43 19.73 -11.49
CA ALA A 329 6.59 18.98 -10.55
C ALA A 329 5.11 19.03 -11.00
N PRO A 330 4.34 17.92 -10.93
CA PRO A 330 2.92 17.86 -11.30
C PRO A 330 2.05 18.60 -10.29
N SER A 331 2.13 19.94 -10.28
CA SER A 331 1.63 20.79 -9.19
C SER A 331 0.14 20.67 -8.96
N ALA A 332 -0.67 20.65 -10.02
CA ALA A 332 -2.13 20.53 -9.88
C ALA A 332 -2.54 19.19 -9.24
N SER A 333 -1.87 18.11 -9.65
CA SER A 333 -2.10 16.77 -9.09
C SER A 333 -1.61 16.68 -7.63
N LEU A 334 -0.47 17.28 -7.33
CA LEU A 334 0.06 17.32 -5.97
C LEU A 334 -0.87 18.08 -5.00
N TRP A 335 -1.46 19.19 -5.45
CA TRP A 335 -2.48 19.92 -4.67
C TRP A 335 -3.71 19.05 -4.40
N LEU A 336 -4.23 18.37 -5.42
CA LEU A 336 -5.36 17.44 -5.26
C LEU A 336 -5.03 16.36 -4.21
N THR A 337 -3.91 15.65 -4.40
CA THR A 337 -3.48 14.58 -3.50
C THR A 337 -3.33 15.08 -2.07
N ASN A 338 -2.61 16.17 -1.83
CA ASN A 338 -2.31 16.61 -0.47
C ASN A 338 -3.50 17.28 0.24
N ILE A 339 -4.41 17.92 -0.50
CA ILE A 339 -5.69 18.35 0.06
C ILE A 339 -6.51 17.14 0.50
N CYS A 340 -6.57 16.07 -0.31
CA CYS A 340 -7.25 14.84 0.07
C CYS A 340 -6.60 14.19 1.31
N VAL A 341 -5.26 14.13 1.38
CA VAL A 341 -4.54 13.67 2.58
C VAL A 341 -4.91 14.51 3.81
N GLN A 342 -4.95 15.84 3.68
CA GLN A 342 -5.33 16.75 4.77
C GLN A 342 -6.77 16.50 5.24
N ILE A 343 -7.72 16.32 4.32
CA ILE A 343 -9.11 15.99 4.65
C ILE A 343 -9.17 14.66 5.40
N CYS A 344 -8.47 13.63 4.92
CA CYS A 344 -8.39 12.32 5.59
C CYS A 344 -7.80 12.42 7.00
N LEU A 345 -6.77 13.25 7.22
CA LEU A 345 -6.22 13.50 8.56
C LEU A 345 -7.26 14.11 9.52
N VAL A 346 -8.06 15.06 9.03
CA VAL A 346 -9.17 15.63 9.82
C VAL A 346 -10.23 14.57 10.11
N LEU A 347 -10.59 13.75 9.12
CA LEU A 347 -11.56 12.66 9.29
C LEU A 347 -11.09 11.67 10.36
N ILE A 348 -9.81 11.28 10.36
CA ILE A 348 -9.24 10.37 11.38
C ILE A 348 -9.44 10.91 12.79
N TRP A 349 -9.22 12.21 12.99
CA TRP A 349 -9.45 12.82 14.29
C TRP A 349 -10.93 12.83 14.67
N LEU A 350 -11.82 13.12 13.72
CA LEU A 350 -13.26 13.14 13.95
C LEU A 350 -13.85 11.75 14.24
N THR A 351 -13.34 10.71 13.56
CA THR A 351 -13.83 9.33 13.71
C THR A 351 -13.09 8.57 14.81
N GLY A 352 -11.96 9.09 15.31
CA GLY A 352 -11.06 8.37 16.21
C GLY A 352 -10.38 7.17 15.55
N SER A 353 -10.41 7.08 14.21
CA SER A 353 -9.82 5.96 13.46
C SER A 353 -8.32 5.86 13.69
N ASP A 354 -7.79 4.68 13.44
CA ASP A 354 -6.39 4.35 13.68
C ASP A 354 -5.68 3.88 12.39
N TYR A 355 -4.43 3.48 12.55
CA TYR A 355 -3.61 2.94 11.48
C TYR A 355 -4.24 1.71 10.79
N ASN A 356 -4.90 0.82 11.54
CA ASN A 356 -5.49 -0.40 11.00
C ASN A 356 -6.71 -0.12 10.12
N THR A 357 -7.49 0.90 10.47
CA THR A 357 -8.59 1.39 9.61
C THR A 357 -8.06 1.84 8.25
N LEU A 358 -6.95 2.61 8.23
CA LEU A 358 -6.35 3.10 7.00
C LEU A 358 -5.74 1.99 6.15
N LEU A 359 -5.09 1.02 6.80
CA LEU A 359 -4.57 -0.19 6.17
C LEU A 359 -5.68 -0.88 5.37
N THR A 360 -6.83 -1.11 6.01
CA THR A 360 -7.98 -1.80 5.41
C THR A 360 -8.49 -1.05 4.18
N ILE A 361 -8.73 0.26 4.29
CA ILE A 361 -9.23 1.09 3.18
C ILE A 361 -8.24 1.08 2.00
N ALA A 362 -6.94 1.23 2.27
CA ALA A 362 -5.95 1.23 1.20
C ALA A 362 -5.83 -0.15 0.52
N SER A 363 -5.84 -1.22 1.30
CA SER A 363 -5.82 -2.59 0.77
C SER A 363 -7.02 -2.90 -0.10
N GLU A 364 -8.20 -2.38 0.21
CA GLU A 364 -9.38 -2.53 -0.63
C GLU A 364 -9.24 -1.81 -1.98
N MET A 365 -8.75 -0.56 -1.95
CA MET A 365 -8.63 0.30 -3.13
C MET A 365 -7.64 -0.24 -4.16
N ILE A 366 -6.64 -1.01 -3.75
CA ILE A 366 -5.64 -1.61 -4.65
C ILE A 366 -6.11 -2.91 -5.33
N LEU A 367 -7.16 -3.57 -4.81
CA LEU A 367 -7.61 -4.89 -5.30
C LEU A 367 -7.95 -4.88 -6.79
N VAL A 368 -8.78 -3.94 -7.21
CA VAL A 368 -9.22 -3.81 -8.60
C VAL A 368 -8.03 -3.55 -9.54
N PRO A 369 -7.15 -2.57 -9.28
CA PRO A 369 -5.93 -2.38 -10.06
C PRO A 369 -5.09 -3.66 -10.21
N TYR A 370 -4.84 -4.40 -9.13
CA TYR A 370 -4.01 -5.60 -9.17
C TYR A 370 -4.68 -6.77 -9.91
N PHE A 371 -5.97 -6.97 -9.72
CA PHE A 371 -6.72 -7.96 -10.50
C PHE A 371 -6.63 -7.69 -12.00
N LEU A 372 -6.75 -6.42 -12.41
CA LEU A 372 -6.72 -6.03 -13.82
C LEU A 372 -5.35 -6.26 -14.49
N VAL A 373 -4.25 -6.25 -13.73
CA VAL A 373 -2.91 -6.62 -14.24
C VAL A 373 -2.90 -8.09 -14.67
N GLY A 374 -3.38 -8.99 -13.81
CA GLY A 374 -3.49 -10.41 -14.12
C GLY A 374 -4.44 -10.67 -15.28
N ALA A 375 -5.60 -10.01 -15.27
CA ALA A 375 -6.62 -10.15 -16.31
C ALA A 375 -6.12 -9.66 -17.68
N PHE A 376 -5.36 -8.56 -17.72
CA PHE A 376 -4.77 -8.07 -18.95
C PHE A 376 -3.74 -9.05 -19.51
N LEU A 377 -2.83 -9.57 -18.67
CA LEU A 377 -1.88 -10.59 -19.10
C LEU A 377 -2.61 -11.82 -19.66
N LEU A 378 -3.63 -12.32 -18.96
CA LEU A 378 -4.42 -13.45 -19.40
C LEU A 378 -5.07 -13.20 -20.77
N LYS A 379 -5.57 -11.98 -21.01
CA LYS A 379 -6.20 -11.58 -22.27
C LYS A 379 -5.23 -11.60 -23.46
N ILE A 380 -3.96 -11.22 -23.26
CA ILE A 380 -2.98 -11.10 -24.34
C ILE A 380 -1.99 -12.27 -24.42
N ALA A 381 -2.03 -13.20 -23.47
CA ALA A 381 -1.07 -14.29 -23.37
C ALA A 381 -1.22 -15.30 -24.53
N THR A 382 -0.19 -15.40 -25.37
CA THR A 382 -0.11 -16.38 -26.46
C THR A 382 0.65 -17.66 -26.07
N ARG A 383 1.53 -17.58 -25.06
CA ARG A 383 2.33 -18.71 -24.57
C ARG A 383 1.65 -19.39 -23.37
N PRO A 384 1.73 -20.73 -23.26
CA PRO A 384 1.08 -21.47 -22.18
C PRO A 384 1.56 -21.02 -20.79
N LEU A 385 2.87 -20.76 -20.63
CA LEU A 385 3.42 -20.27 -19.36
C LEU A 385 2.89 -18.88 -18.99
N HIS A 386 2.78 -17.96 -19.95
CA HIS A 386 2.24 -16.62 -19.68
C HIS A 386 0.76 -16.70 -19.29
N ARG A 387 0.01 -17.61 -19.94
CA ARG A 387 -1.39 -17.86 -19.63
C ARG A 387 -1.56 -18.43 -18.23
N ALA A 388 -0.71 -19.38 -17.83
CA ALA A 388 -0.72 -19.94 -16.48
C ALA A 388 -0.43 -18.87 -15.41
N VAL A 389 0.54 -17.98 -15.63
CA VAL A 389 0.82 -16.84 -14.73
C VAL A 389 -0.38 -15.90 -14.66
N GLY A 390 -0.99 -15.55 -15.81
CA GLY A 390 -2.18 -14.71 -15.85
C GLY A 390 -3.38 -15.33 -15.11
N ILE A 391 -3.63 -16.63 -15.29
CA ILE A 391 -4.66 -17.38 -14.56
C ILE A 391 -4.39 -17.34 -13.06
N GLY A 392 -3.17 -17.66 -12.64
CA GLY A 392 -2.78 -17.64 -11.23
C GLY A 392 -2.95 -16.26 -10.58
N ALA A 393 -2.52 -15.19 -11.26
CA ALA A 393 -2.71 -13.82 -10.79
C ALA A 393 -4.20 -13.43 -10.70
N CYS A 394 -5.03 -13.85 -11.66
CA CYS A 394 -6.49 -13.66 -11.60
C CYS A 394 -7.13 -14.41 -10.42
N ILE A 395 -6.75 -15.67 -10.21
CA ILE A 395 -7.25 -16.48 -9.07
C ILE A 395 -6.89 -15.79 -7.76
N TYR A 396 -5.65 -15.31 -7.62
CA TYR A 396 -5.23 -14.56 -6.45
C TYR A 396 -6.02 -13.26 -6.26
N GLY A 397 -6.22 -12.47 -7.33
CA GLY A 397 -7.02 -11.26 -7.26
C GLY A 397 -8.49 -11.52 -6.87
N LEU A 398 -9.10 -12.57 -7.41
CA LEU A 398 -10.45 -13.00 -7.04
C LEU A 398 -10.52 -13.49 -5.59
N TRP A 399 -9.50 -14.22 -5.15
CA TRP A 399 -9.37 -14.66 -3.77
C TRP A 399 -9.30 -13.46 -2.81
N LEU A 400 -8.50 -12.44 -3.12
CA LEU A 400 -8.41 -11.24 -2.31
C LEU A 400 -9.73 -10.45 -2.28
N LEU A 401 -10.43 -10.34 -3.41
CA LEU A 401 -11.77 -9.72 -3.47
C LEU A 401 -12.77 -10.49 -2.59
N TYR A 402 -12.74 -11.82 -2.64
CA TYR A 402 -13.56 -12.66 -1.76
C TYR A 402 -13.17 -12.47 -0.28
N ALA A 403 -11.88 -12.49 0.02
CA ALA A 403 -11.36 -12.38 1.39
C ALA A 403 -11.62 -11.00 2.01
N SER A 404 -11.70 -9.94 1.19
CA SER A 404 -12.11 -8.61 1.61
C SER A 404 -13.49 -8.64 2.27
N GLY A 405 -14.41 -9.49 1.81
CA GLY A 405 -15.75 -9.56 2.36
C GLY A 405 -16.70 -8.44 1.90
N PRO A 406 -18.02 -8.63 2.05
CA PRO A 406 -19.02 -7.76 1.43
C PRO A 406 -19.02 -6.33 1.98
N MET A 407 -18.79 -6.14 3.28
CA MET A 407 -18.81 -4.80 3.90
C MET A 407 -17.68 -3.90 3.34
N HIS A 408 -16.49 -4.46 3.23
CA HIS A 408 -15.32 -3.82 2.66
C HIS A 408 -15.49 -3.53 1.16
N LEU A 409 -16.09 -4.45 0.41
CA LEU A 409 -16.44 -4.19 -1.00
C LEU A 409 -17.49 -3.07 -1.15
N LEU A 410 -18.45 -2.96 -0.23
CA LEU A 410 -19.41 -1.86 -0.21
C LEU A 410 -18.72 -0.52 0.07
N LEU A 411 -17.79 -0.47 1.03
CA LEU A 411 -16.94 0.70 1.28
C LEU A 411 -16.19 1.12 0.02
N SER A 412 -15.65 0.15 -0.72
CA SER A 412 -14.99 0.41 -1.98
C SER A 412 -15.91 1.08 -3.01
N VAL A 413 -17.14 0.59 -3.17
CA VAL A 413 -18.13 1.18 -4.10
C VAL A 413 -18.42 2.64 -3.74
N VAL A 414 -18.55 2.97 -2.45
CA VAL A 414 -18.74 4.35 -1.98
C VAL A 414 -17.55 5.24 -2.36
N LEU A 415 -16.32 4.73 -2.23
CA LEU A 415 -15.11 5.47 -2.60
C LEU A 415 -14.89 5.59 -4.12
N TYR A 416 -15.42 4.68 -4.92
CA TYR A 416 -15.43 4.79 -6.38
C TYR A 416 -16.46 5.79 -6.91
N ALA A 417 -17.59 5.97 -6.23
CA ALA A 417 -18.67 6.87 -6.65
C ALA A 417 -18.22 8.32 -6.96
N PRO A 418 -17.47 9.04 -6.10
CA PRO A 418 -16.97 10.38 -6.43
C PRO A 418 -16.00 10.35 -7.62
N GLY A 419 -15.25 9.26 -7.79
CA GLY A 419 -14.40 9.05 -8.95
C GLY A 419 -15.18 9.02 -10.26
N LEU A 420 -16.31 8.32 -10.29
CA LEU A 420 -17.15 8.28 -11.48
C LEU A 420 -17.68 9.68 -11.86
N LEU A 421 -17.99 10.53 -10.87
CA LEU A 421 -18.35 11.93 -11.14
C LEU A 421 -17.19 12.71 -11.77
N VAL A 422 -15.96 12.50 -11.28
CA VAL A 422 -14.75 13.08 -11.86
C VAL A 422 -14.52 12.58 -13.29
N PHE A 423 -14.75 11.29 -13.57
CA PHE A 423 -14.65 10.72 -14.91
C PHE A 423 -15.67 11.34 -15.88
N LEU A 424 -16.92 11.47 -15.45
CA LEU A 424 -17.98 12.11 -16.24
C LEU A 424 -17.64 13.58 -16.53
N TYR A 425 -17.11 14.30 -15.55
CA TYR A 425 -16.63 15.66 -15.73
C TYR A 425 -15.43 15.72 -16.69
N ALA A 426 -14.45 14.83 -16.53
CA ALA A 426 -13.28 14.74 -17.40
C ALA A 426 -13.69 14.55 -18.86
N ARG A 427 -14.60 13.61 -19.15
CA ARG A 427 -15.10 13.38 -20.51
C ARG A 427 -15.75 14.62 -21.12
N ARG A 428 -16.53 15.38 -20.35
CA ARG A 428 -17.12 16.65 -20.80
C ARG A 428 -16.09 17.69 -21.19
N THR A 429 -14.91 17.67 -20.56
CA THR A 429 -13.82 18.60 -20.90
C THR A 429 -13.03 18.22 -22.16
N HIS A 430 -13.10 16.97 -22.63
CA HIS A 430 -12.35 16.48 -23.78
C HIS A 430 -13.24 16.44 -25.05
N LYS A 431 -13.04 17.39 -25.98
CA LYS A 431 -13.86 17.65 -27.18
C LYS A 431 -14.09 16.47 -28.15
N HIS A 432 -13.44 15.31 -28.02
CA HIS A 432 -13.49 14.22 -29.01
C HIS A 432 -13.96 12.86 -28.44
N ASN A 433 -14.30 12.75 -27.15
CA ASN A 433 -14.68 11.46 -26.52
C ASN A 433 -15.89 11.58 -25.58
N ASN A 434 -16.88 12.39 -25.98
CA ASN A 434 -17.95 12.83 -25.08
C ASN A 434 -19.13 11.83 -24.96
N VAL A 435 -19.17 10.80 -25.81
CA VAL A 435 -20.27 9.81 -25.81
C VAL A 435 -19.85 8.58 -25.02
N LEU A 436 -20.58 8.28 -23.95
CA LEU A 436 -20.43 7.03 -23.19
C LEU A 436 -21.01 5.87 -24.00
N ASN A 437 -20.30 4.75 -24.06
CA ASN A 437 -20.86 3.53 -24.63
C ASN A 437 -21.92 2.95 -23.67
N ARG A 438 -22.87 2.18 -24.19
CA ARG A 438 -23.97 1.58 -23.40
C ARG A 438 -23.47 0.77 -22.20
N GLN A 439 -22.35 0.06 -22.35
CA GLN A 439 -21.71 -0.69 -21.26
C GLN A 439 -21.18 0.24 -20.15
N GLU A 440 -20.59 1.39 -20.51
CA GLU A 440 -20.10 2.37 -19.55
C GLU A 440 -21.25 3.00 -18.78
N VAL A 441 -22.35 3.36 -19.46
CA VAL A 441 -23.55 3.92 -18.82
C VAL A 441 -24.15 2.93 -17.82
N VAL A 442 -24.28 1.65 -18.21
CA VAL A 442 -24.80 0.61 -17.31
C VAL A 442 -23.88 0.41 -16.11
N LEU A 443 -22.56 0.33 -16.31
CA LEU A 443 -21.62 0.12 -15.20
C LEU A 443 -21.60 1.30 -14.23
N ILE A 444 -21.59 2.53 -14.75
CA ILE A 444 -21.66 3.75 -13.93
C ILE A 444 -22.98 3.79 -13.15
N GLY A 445 -24.11 3.50 -13.81
CA GLY A 445 -25.41 3.46 -13.18
C GLY A 445 -25.48 2.43 -12.05
N LEU A 446 -24.98 1.21 -12.29
CA LEU A 446 -24.93 0.15 -11.27
C LEU A 446 -24.07 0.55 -10.07
N LEU A 447 -22.88 1.11 -10.29
CA LEU A 447 -21.98 1.52 -9.21
C LEU A 447 -22.57 2.68 -8.39
N LEU A 448 -23.17 3.68 -9.04
CA LEU A 448 -23.81 4.81 -8.34
C LEU A 448 -25.06 4.37 -7.56
N VAL A 449 -25.87 3.48 -8.12
CA VAL A 449 -27.03 2.91 -7.42
C VAL A 449 -26.58 2.05 -6.24
N ALA A 450 -25.54 1.23 -6.41
CA ALA A 450 -24.98 0.40 -5.34
C ALA A 450 -24.32 1.23 -4.22
N ALA A 451 -23.82 2.43 -4.52
CA ALA A 451 -23.25 3.34 -3.53
C ALA A 451 -24.30 3.81 -2.50
N VAL A 452 -25.58 3.96 -2.88
CA VAL A 452 -26.64 4.43 -1.98
C VAL A 452 -26.91 3.45 -0.80
N PRO A 453 -27.27 2.17 -1.03
CA PRO A 453 -27.43 1.22 0.07
C PRO A 453 -26.10 0.95 0.79
N ALA A 454 -24.97 0.99 0.09
CA ALA A 454 -23.65 0.88 0.71
C ALA A 454 -23.41 1.99 1.74
N THR A 455 -23.69 3.26 1.40
CA THR A 455 -23.57 4.38 2.34
C THR A 455 -24.52 4.22 3.53
N TRP A 456 -25.74 3.72 3.31
CA TRP A 456 -26.71 3.53 4.38
C TRP A 456 -26.26 2.44 5.36
N MET A 457 -25.74 1.32 4.85
CA MET A 457 -25.20 0.22 5.68
C MET A 457 -23.91 0.55 6.43
N LEU A 458 -23.18 1.58 6.00
CA LEU A 458 -21.94 2.02 6.64
C LEU A 458 -22.16 3.12 7.70
N VAL A 459 -23.30 3.81 7.65
CA VAL A 459 -23.64 4.93 8.54
C VAL A 459 -24.73 4.58 9.54
N GLY A 460 -25.64 3.67 9.19
CA GLY A 460 -26.66 3.11 10.09
C GLY A 460 -26.16 1.86 10.78
#